data_AF-A0A1M5WRR7-F1
#
_entry.id   AF-A0A1M5WRR7-F1
#
_cell.length_a   1.000
_cell.length_b   1.000
_cell.length_c   1.000
_cell.angle_alpha   90.00
_cell.angle_beta   90.00
_cell.angle_gamma   90.00
#
_symmetry.space_group_name_H-M   'P 1'
#
loop_
_entity.id
_entity.type
_entity.pdbx_description
1 polymer ?
#
loop_
_entity_poly.entity_id
_entity_poly.type
_entity_poly.pdbx_seq_one_letter_code
_entity_poly.pdbx_strand_id
1 'polypeptide(L)'
;MPNSIKAQFSTDFWSVGTFPEQEGAMGQLIDSKHPIFENFPTEDHTNYQWWPMASQRALILPEYMDTIITEMDCFAYLRPMTQLMEVSCEGGKLLISSMGLQDLMQYPEARALLSSIYTYMDSDKFEPKVEMSKENVLAMFK
;
A
#
# COMPACT_ATOMS: atom_id res chain seq x y z
N MET A 1 12.66 4.75 5.10
CA MET A 1 11.32 5.11 5.61
C MET A 1 11.26 4.72 7.08
N PRO A 2 11.30 5.68 8.01
CA PRO A 2 11.42 5.43 9.46
C PRO A 2 10.21 4.72 10.08
N ASN A 3 8.97 5.11 9.74
CA ASN A 3 7.76 4.47 10.29
C ASN A 3 7.16 3.42 9.33
N SER A 4 7.89 2.33 9.09
CA SER A 4 7.47 1.26 8.18
C SER A 4 8.11 -0.08 8.52
N ILE A 5 7.50 -1.17 8.07
CA ILE A 5 8.07 -2.52 8.14
C ILE A 5 8.39 -3.06 6.75
N LYS A 6 9.23 -4.09 6.68
CA LYS A 6 9.43 -4.82 5.42
C LYS A 6 8.22 -5.72 5.18
N ALA A 7 7.58 -5.57 4.02
CA ALA A 7 6.47 -6.40 3.61
C ALA A 7 6.96 -7.71 2.98
N GLN A 8 6.08 -8.69 2.90
CA GLN A 8 6.36 -10.00 2.32
C GLN A 8 5.29 -10.36 1.30
N PHE A 9 5.72 -10.97 0.20
CA PHE A 9 4.79 -11.52 -0.78
C PHE A 9 4.01 -12.72 -0.23
N SER A 10 4.68 -13.58 0.54
CA SER A 10 4.09 -14.78 1.10
C SER A 10 3.22 -14.45 2.31
N THR A 11 2.08 -15.12 2.40
CA THR A 11 1.33 -15.19 3.65
C THR A 11 2.16 -15.89 4.72
N ASP A 12 1.91 -15.52 5.97
CA ASP A 12 2.56 -16.16 7.10
C ASP A 12 2.17 -17.64 7.21
N PHE A 13 3.14 -18.55 7.09
CA PHE A 13 2.93 -19.99 7.33
C PHE A 13 3.24 -20.36 8.79
N TRP A 14 4.04 -19.56 9.51
CA TRP A 14 4.39 -19.76 10.92
C TRP A 14 4.46 -18.41 11.65
N SER A 15 3.51 -18.16 12.55
CA SER A 15 3.37 -16.87 13.24
C SER A 15 4.68 -16.25 13.74
N VAL A 16 4.79 -14.92 13.72
CA VAL A 16 5.89 -14.19 14.39
C VAL A 16 6.04 -14.53 15.88
N GLY A 17 4.98 -15.06 16.51
CA GLY A 17 5.04 -15.58 17.88
C GLY A 17 5.88 -16.87 18.00
N THR A 18 6.04 -17.62 16.91
CA THR A 18 6.89 -18.81 16.81
C THR A 18 8.26 -18.48 16.21
N PHE A 19 8.33 -17.56 15.25
CA PHE A 19 9.58 -17.12 14.61
C PHE A 19 9.73 -15.58 14.67
N PRO A 20 10.38 -15.05 15.72
CA PRO A 20 10.52 -13.60 15.91
C PRO A 20 11.31 -12.87 14.81
N GLU A 21 12.09 -13.61 14.01
CA GLU A 21 12.88 -13.07 12.90
C GLU A 21 12.05 -12.84 11.63
N GLN A 22 10.82 -13.33 11.57
CA GLN A 22 9.93 -13.09 10.45
C GLN A 22 9.28 -11.71 10.58
N GLU A 23 9.47 -10.88 9.55
CA GLU A 23 8.80 -9.58 9.45
C GLU A 23 7.29 -9.82 9.36
N GLY A 24 6.50 -9.24 10.27
CA GLY A 24 5.11 -9.63 10.55
C GLY A 24 4.06 -9.31 9.49
N ALA A 25 4.44 -8.91 8.29
CA ALA A 25 3.49 -8.71 7.19
C ALA A 25 3.00 -10.04 6.62
N MET A 26 1.69 -10.16 6.38
CA MET A 26 1.01 -11.39 5.96
C MET A 26 0.38 -11.29 4.56
N GLY A 27 0.80 -10.32 3.74
CA GLY A 27 0.26 -10.06 2.41
C GLY A 27 -0.73 -8.90 2.38
N GLN A 28 -1.34 -8.68 1.22
CA GLN A 28 -2.14 -7.49 0.96
C GLN A 28 -3.63 -7.80 0.82
N LEU A 29 -4.45 -6.91 1.35
CA LEU A 29 -5.86 -6.77 1.03
C LEU A 29 -6.02 -5.60 0.05
N ILE A 30 -6.52 -5.88 -1.15
CA ILE A 30 -6.58 -4.93 -2.27
C ILE A 30 -8.04 -4.57 -2.56
N ASP A 31 -8.38 -3.29 -2.61
CA ASP A 31 -9.67 -2.83 -3.14
C ASP A 31 -9.67 -2.93 -4.67
N SER A 32 -9.85 -4.15 -5.19
CA SER A 32 -9.82 -4.43 -6.64
C SER A 32 -10.88 -3.68 -7.45
N LYS A 33 -11.89 -3.09 -6.80
CA LYS A 33 -12.92 -2.27 -7.43
C LYS A 33 -12.54 -0.79 -7.51
N HIS A 34 -11.43 -0.38 -6.89
CA HIS A 34 -10.97 1.00 -6.90
C HIS A 34 -10.69 1.46 -8.34
N PRO A 35 -11.11 2.68 -8.76
CA PRO A 35 -10.92 3.15 -10.14
C PRO A 35 -9.47 3.17 -10.62
N ILE A 36 -8.51 3.21 -9.69
CA ILE A 36 -7.08 3.13 -9.99
C ILE A 36 -6.67 1.84 -10.71
N PHE A 37 -7.48 0.78 -10.62
CA PHE A 37 -7.22 -0.51 -11.24
C PHE A 37 -7.91 -0.72 -12.60
N GLU A 38 -8.58 0.31 -13.15
CA GLU A 38 -9.28 0.22 -14.44
C GLU A 38 -8.37 -0.25 -15.59
N ASN A 39 -7.11 0.17 -15.59
CA ASN A 39 -6.07 -0.25 -16.55
C ASN A 39 -5.04 -1.23 -15.95
N PHE A 40 -5.30 -1.73 -14.75
CA PHE A 40 -4.48 -2.73 -14.05
C PHE A 40 -5.39 -3.76 -13.38
N PRO A 41 -6.02 -4.67 -14.15
CA PRO A 41 -6.89 -5.69 -13.60
C PRO A 41 -6.15 -6.50 -12.54
N THR A 42 -6.77 -6.65 -11.37
CA THR A 42 -6.20 -7.33 -10.22
C THR A 42 -7.30 -8.04 -9.42
N GLU A 43 -6.88 -9.00 -8.62
CA GLU A 43 -7.71 -9.63 -7.60
C GLU A 43 -7.64 -8.82 -6.29
N ASP A 44 -8.45 -9.22 -5.30
CA ASP A 44 -8.53 -8.60 -3.97
C ASP A 44 -7.41 -9.02 -3.01
N HIS A 45 -6.46 -9.82 -3.51
CA HIS A 45 -5.33 -10.37 -2.76
C HIS A 45 -4.06 -10.38 -3.63
N THR A 46 -2.90 -10.49 -2.98
CA THR A 46 -1.60 -10.60 -3.65
C THR A 46 -1.51 -11.89 -4.48
N ASN A 47 -1.12 -11.76 -5.75
CA ASN A 47 -0.76 -12.86 -6.65
C ASN A 47 0.55 -12.52 -7.39
N TYR A 48 1.06 -13.37 -8.27
CA TYR A 48 2.38 -13.17 -8.90
C TYR A 48 2.55 -11.84 -9.66
N GLN A 49 1.47 -11.18 -10.10
CA GLN A 49 1.52 -9.82 -10.68
C GLN A 49 2.04 -8.78 -9.68
N TRP A 50 1.92 -9.04 -8.39
CA TRP A 50 2.30 -8.15 -7.32
C TRP A 50 3.70 -8.41 -6.75
N TRP A 51 4.35 -9.52 -7.11
CA TRP A 51 5.63 -9.96 -6.54
C TRP A 51 6.66 -8.84 -6.31
N PRO A 52 7.02 -8.01 -7.32
CA PRO A 52 8.05 -6.98 -7.13
C PRO A 52 7.60 -5.84 -6.20
N MET A 53 6.30 -5.54 -6.14
CA MET A 53 5.73 -4.39 -5.43
C MET A 53 5.31 -4.75 -4.00
N ALA A 54 4.75 -5.94 -3.80
CA ALA A 54 4.31 -6.44 -2.50
C ALA A 54 5.48 -6.61 -1.52
N SER A 55 6.67 -6.99 -2.02
CA SER A 55 7.86 -7.23 -1.19
C SER A 55 8.59 -5.95 -0.73
N GLN A 56 7.97 -4.78 -0.92
CA GLN A 56 8.55 -3.48 -0.57
C GLN A 56 8.30 -3.17 0.90
N ARG A 57 8.00 -1.92 1.24
CA ARG A 57 7.76 -1.52 2.63
C ARG A 57 6.31 -1.12 2.81
N ALA A 58 5.73 -1.50 3.94
CA ALA A 58 4.40 -1.04 4.36
C ALA A 58 4.54 0.10 5.36
N LEU A 59 3.83 1.20 5.12
CA LEU A 59 3.78 2.34 6.04
C LEU A 59 2.87 2.00 7.21
N ILE A 60 3.30 2.32 8.43
CA ILE A 60 2.45 2.23 9.61
C ILE A 60 1.64 3.53 9.70
N LEU A 61 0.32 3.37 9.77
CA LEU A 61 -0.62 4.47 9.87
C LEU A 61 -0.86 4.85 11.33
N PRO A 62 -1.32 6.09 11.61
CA PRO A 62 -1.68 6.49 12.98
C PRO A 62 -2.91 5.73 13.52
N GLU A 63 -3.80 5.32 12.63
CA GLU A 63 -5.02 4.58 12.94
C GLU A 63 -5.45 3.71 11.74
N TYR A 64 -6.42 2.83 11.97
CA TYR A 64 -7.05 2.07 10.89
C TYR A 64 -7.91 2.98 10.02
N MET A 65 -7.69 2.92 8.72
CA MET A 65 -8.40 3.71 7.73
C MET A 65 -8.55 2.91 6.43
N ASP A 66 -9.55 3.28 5.64
CA ASP A 66 -9.76 2.66 4.33
C ASP A 66 -8.60 3.05 3.40
N THR A 67 -7.85 2.06 2.94
CA THR A 67 -6.76 2.25 1.98
C THR A 67 -6.97 1.40 0.75
N ILE A 68 -6.31 1.78 -0.35
CA ILE A 68 -6.43 1.09 -1.63
C ILE A 68 -5.74 -0.28 -1.56
N ILE A 69 -4.57 -0.32 -0.91
CA ILE A 69 -3.81 -1.56 -0.65
C ILE A 69 -3.42 -1.56 0.83
N THR A 70 -4.16 -2.32 1.62
CA THR A 70 -3.90 -2.53 3.04
C THR A 70 -2.89 -3.66 3.19
N GLU A 71 -1.81 -3.43 3.94
CA GLU A 71 -0.89 -4.52 4.31
C GLU A 71 -1.39 -5.17 5.60
N MET A 72 -1.61 -6.48 5.57
CA MET A 72 -2.10 -7.23 6.71
C MET A 72 -0.94 -7.51 7.67
N ASP A 73 -1.04 -7.06 8.92
CA ASP A 73 -0.07 -7.41 9.97
C ASP A 73 -0.44 -8.74 10.63
N CYS A 74 0.54 -9.34 11.29
CA CYS A 74 0.36 -10.54 12.09
C CYS A 74 -0.62 -10.27 13.25
N PHE A 75 -1.39 -11.30 13.61
CA PHE A 75 -2.37 -11.24 14.70
C PHE A 75 -1.77 -10.81 16.05
N ALA A 76 -0.46 -10.96 16.23
CA ALA A 76 0.24 -10.56 17.45
C ALA A 76 0.34 -9.03 17.61
N TYR A 77 0.39 -8.28 16.51
CA TYR A 77 0.62 -6.84 16.52
C TYR A 77 -0.56 -6.05 15.98
N LEU A 78 -1.19 -6.51 14.89
CA LEU A 78 -2.32 -5.85 14.25
C LEU A 78 -2.06 -4.34 14.08
N ARG A 79 -0.91 -3.95 13.51
CA ARG A 79 -0.64 -2.55 13.18
C ARG A 79 -1.51 -2.14 11.98
N PRO A 80 -2.05 -0.91 11.96
CA PRO A 80 -2.69 -0.39 10.77
C PRO A 80 -1.61 -0.05 9.73
N MET A 81 -1.65 -0.68 8.56
CA MET A 81 -0.59 -0.54 7.56
C MET A 81 -1.12 -0.47 6.13
N THR A 82 -0.38 0.22 5.27
CA THR A 82 -0.73 0.37 3.84
C THR A 82 0.50 0.41 2.96
N GLN A 83 0.31 0.03 1.70
CA GLN A 83 1.28 0.26 0.63
C GLN A 83 0.80 1.27 -0.43
N LEU A 84 -0.50 1.57 -0.44
CA LEU A 84 -1.13 2.52 -1.35
C LEU A 84 -2.40 3.09 -0.74
N MET A 85 -2.47 4.42 -0.63
CA MET A 85 -3.65 5.12 -0.14
C MET A 85 -3.78 6.49 -0.79
N GLU A 86 -4.97 7.07 -0.68
CA GLU A 86 -5.24 8.45 -1.08
C GLU A 86 -5.88 9.24 0.06
N VAL A 87 -5.51 10.52 0.19
CA VAL A 87 -6.05 11.42 1.20
C VAL A 87 -6.21 12.82 0.65
N SER A 88 -7.12 13.59 1.24
CA SER A 88 -7.15 15.04 1.12
C SER A 88 -6.47 15.68 2.33
N CYS A 89 -5.71 16.75 2.09
CA CYS A 89 -4.98 17.47 3.13
C CYS A 89 -4.89 18.95 2.75
N GLU A 90 -5.39 19.84 3.61
CA GLU A 90 -5.37 21.31 3.42
C GLU A 90 -5.93 21.76 2.05
N GLY A 91 -6.96 21.06 1.53
CA GLY A 91 -7.54 21.34 0.20
C GLY A 91 -6.75 20.78 -0.99
N GLY A 92 -5.60 20.14 -0.75
CA GLY A 92 -4.88 19.34 -1.73
C GLY A 92 -5.31 17.87 -1.72
N LYS A 93 -5.01 17.17 -2.81
CA LYS A 93 -5.21 15.72 -2.98
C LYS A 93 -3.85 15.03 -3.04
N LEU A 94 -3.69 13.95 -2.29
CA LEU A 94 -2.44 13.21 -2.18
C LEU A 94 -2.71 11.73 -2.47
N LEU A 95 -1.81 11.12 -3.24
CA LEU A 95 -1.72 9.67 -3.40
C LEU A 95 -0.35 9.23 -2.88
N ILE A 96 -0.35 8.34 -1.90
CA ILE A 96 0.84 7.90 -1.18
C ILE A 96 1.10 6.44 -1.55
N SER A 97 2.30 6.15 -2.06
CA SER A 97 2.76 4.79 -2.35
C SER A 97 4.12 4.52 -1.74
N SER A 98 4.26 3.36 -1.09
CA SER A 98 5.54 2.87 -0.56
C SER A 98 6.11 1.68 -1.34
N MET A 99 5.53 1.39 -2.51
CA MET A 99 5.94 0.28 -3.40
C MET A 99 7.17 0.61 -4.27
N GLY A 100 7.75 1.81 -4.17
CA GLY A 100 8.99 2.14 -4.89
C GLY A 100 8.91 1.94 -6.41
N LEU A 101 7.75 2.16 -7.04
CA LEU A 101 7.47 1.75 -8.42
C LEU A 101 8.48 2.24 -9.45
N GLN A 102 9.05 3.44 -9.23
CA GLN A 102 10.08 4.03 -10.10
C GLN A 102 11.40 3.25 -10.10
N ASP A 103 11.70 2.52 -9.01
CA ASP A 103 12.89 1.68 -8.88
C ASP A 103 12.65 0.25 -9.41
N LEU A 104 11.39 -0.06 -9.79
CA LEU A 104 10.94 -1.37 -10.27
C LEU A 104 10.64 -1.39 -11.77
N MET A 105 11.13 -0.40 -12.51
CA MET A 105 10.80 -0.20 -13.93
C MET A 105 11.30 -1.32 -14.86
N GLN A 106 12.12 -2.26 -14.40
CA GLN A 106 12.45 -3.49 -15.11
C GLN A 106 11.25 -4.44 -15.23
N TYR A 107 10.31 -4.40 -14.28
CA TYR A 107 9.14 -5.28 -14.21
C TYR A 107 7.96 -4.68 -15.00
N PRO A 108 7.37 -5.39 -15.98
CA PRO A 108 6.23 -4.89 -16.75
C PRO A 108 5.01 -4.56 -15.87
N GLU A 109 4.75 -5.36 -14.85
CA GLU A 109 3.68 -5.16 -13.86
C GLU A 109 3.83 -3.84 -13.10
N ALA A 110 5.05 -3.46 -12.69
CA ALA A 110 5.30 -2.21 -11.99
C ALA A 110 5.08 -1.00 -12.91
N ARG A 111 5.51 -1.10 -14.18
CA ARG A 111 5.24 -0.08 -15.19
C ARG A 111 3.74 0.08 -15.46
N ALA A 112 3.02 -1.04 -15.54
CA ALA A 112 1.57 -1.04 -15.76
C ALA A 112 0.83 -0.38 -14.58
N LEU A 113 1.16 -0.74 -13.34
CA LEU A 113 0.56 -0.12 -12.16
C LEU A 113 0.87 1.38 -12.08
N LEU A 114 2.12 1.78 -12.34
CA LEU A 114 2.52 3.19 -12.36
C LEU A 114 1.74 3.99 -13.41
N SER A 115 1.56 3.42 -14.62
CA SER A 115 0.73 4.03 -15.66
C SER A 115 -0.73 4.15 -15.24
N SER A 116 -1.27 3.14 -14.56
CA SER A 116 -2.66 3.14 -14.07
C SER A 116 -2.86 4.20 -12.99
N ILE A 117 -1.90 4.35 -12.07
CA ILE A 117 -1.87 5.41 -11.06
C ILE A 117 -1.90 6.79 -11.71
N TYR A 118 -1.02 7.06 -12.70
CA TYR A 118 -1.00 8.37 -13.35
C TYR A 118 -2.28 8.66 -14.14
N THR A 119 -2.83 7.66 -14.83
CA THR A 119 -4.09 7.82 -15.56
C THR A 119 -5.25 8.12 -14.60
N TYR A 120 -5.26 7.47 -13.44
CA TYR A 120 -6.24 7.73 -12.39
C TYR A 120 -6.12 9.15 -11.82
N MET A 121 -4.90 9.57 -11.46
CA MET A 121 -4.63 10.92 -10.92
C MET A 121 -4.96 12.05 -11.90
N ASP A 122 -4.90 11.80 -13.21
CA ASP A 122 -5.27 12.74 -14.28
C ASP A 122 -6.78 12.77 -14.57
N SER A 123 -7.56 11.90 -13.92
CA SER A 123 -8.99 11.77 -14.16
C SER A 123 -9.84 12.47 -13.09
N ASP A 124 -11.08 12.82 -13.44
CA ASP A 124 -12.09 13.31 -12.48
C ASP A 124 -12.48 12.28 -11.41
N LYS A 125 -12.03 11.02 -11.54
CA LYS A 125 -12.27 9.96 -10.54
C LYS A 125 -11.32 10.06 -9.35
N PHE A 126 -10.24 10.85 -9.44
CA PHE A 126 -9.33 11.09 -8.31
C PHE A 126 -9.95 12.08 -7.32
N GLU A 127 -10.74 11.55 -6.40
CA GLU A 127 -11.48 12.29 -5.38
C GLU A 127 -11.31 11.62 -4.00
N PRO A 128 -10.16 11.86 -3.33
CA PRO A 128 -9.86 11.26 -2.03
C PRO A 128 -10.89 11.64 -0.97
N LYS A 129 -11.50 10.63 -0.35
CA LYS A 129 -12.56 10.82 0.66
C LYS A 129 -12.04 10.91 2.09
N VAL A 130 -10.84 10.38 2.34
CA VAL A 130 -10.21 10.41 3.66
C VAL A 130 -9.51 11.75 3.82
N GLU A 131 -9.93 12.55 4.81
CA GLU A 131 -9.24 13.78 5.18
C GLU A 131 -8.18 13.48 6.25
N MET A 132 -6.97 13.98 6.04
CA MET A 132 -5.86 13.79 6.97
C MET A 132 -5.19 15.13 7.29
N SER A 133 -4.87 15.35 8.57
CA SER A 133 -4.11 16.52 8.97
C SER A 133 -2.69 16.46 8.41
N LYS A 134 -2.12 17.64 8.16
CA LYS A 134 -0.73 17.78 7.71
C LYS A 134 0.25 17.15 8.68
N GLU A 135 -0.01 17.25 9.98
CA GLU A 135 0.82 16.66 11.03
C GLU A 135 0.87 15.13 10.88
N ASN A 136 -0.27 14.49 10.62
CA ASN A 136 -0.37 13.04 10.43
C ASN A 136 0.35 12.60 9.15
N VAL A 137 0.15 13.32 8.04
CA VAL A 137 0.88 13.05 6.78
C VAL A 137 2.39 13.13 7.01
N LEU A 138 2.88 14.18 7.67
CA LEU A 138 4.31 14.34 7.95
C LEU A 138 4.85 13.28 8.91
N ALA A 139 4.05 12.83 9.88
CA ALA A 139 4.44 11.79 10.83
C ALA A 139 4.68 10.43 10.14
N MET A 140 4.10 10.18 8.97
CA MET A 140 4.35 8.95 8.21
C MET A 140 5.75 8.90 7.58
N PHE A 141 6.37 10.06 7.33
CA PHE A 141 7.65 10.17 6.60
C PHE A 141 8.84 10.63 7.46
N LYS A 142 8.60 11.02 8.71
CA LYS A 142 9.62 11.41 9.70
C LYS A 142 10.10 10.24 10.54
#